data_AF-A0A8T8SA88-F1
#
_entry.id   AF-A0A8T8SA88-F1
#
_cell.length_a   1.000
_cell.length_b   1.000
_cell.length_c   1.000
_cell.angle_alpha   90.00
_cell.angle_beta   90.00
_cell.angle_gamma   90.00
#
_symmetry.space_group_name_H-M   'P 1'
#
loop_
_entity.id
_entity.type
_entity.pdbx_description
1 polymer ?
#
loop_
_entity_poly.entity_id
_entity_poly.type
_entity_poly.pdbx_seq_one_letter_code
_entity_poly.pdbx_strand_id
1 'polypeptide(L)'
;VNKRSLSSVEKEARKKAYALDWIELFEHVRGDAQGFILVTASSSSEPYRVNTNLSTCSCPAYASTELTCKHMFMASRFIGQPIPRLRPQVAPSSSASTEPPPPAPLVSTAAAVVSSNAADEQNVLEEKQDKLRQIVQESNRLLALCQQKQGSAGIENRVSRAQLEQVLANIVAARRDVEAL
;
A
#
# COMPACT_ATOMS: atom_id res chain seq x y z
N VAL A 1 -20.90 -4.57 -9.18
CA VAL A 1 -19.53 -4.85 -8.67
C VAL A 1 -19.64 -5.89 -7.56
N ASN A 2 -19.28 -7.15 -7.82
CA ASN A 2 -19.29 -8.19 -6.79
C ASN A 2 -18.09 -7.97 -5.85
N LYS A 3 -18.33 -7.31 -4.71
CA LYS A 3 -17.39 -7.31 -3.59
C LYS A 3 -17.32 -8.76 -3.07
N ARG A 4 -16.28 -9.51 -3.44
CA ARG A 4 -16.03 -10.82 -2.80
C ARG A 4 -15.86 -10.56 -1.30
N SER A 5 -16.82 -11.05 -0.52
CA SER A 5 -16.75 -10.95 0.93
C SER A 5 -15.73 -11.95 1.44
N LEU A 6 -14.87 -11.51 2.37
CA LEU A 6 -13.96 -12.40 3.06
C LEU A 6 -14.74 -13.46 3.83
N SER A 7 -14.29 -14.70 3.77
CA SER A 7 -14.78 -15.76 4.64
C SER A 7 -14.53 -15.41 6.11
N SER A 8 -15.26 -16.04 7.03
CA SER A 8 -15.05 -15.82 8.48
C SER A 8 -13.61 -16.11 8.92
N VAL A 9 -12.99 -17.13 8.32
CA VAL A 9 -11.60 -17.51 8.58
C VAL A 9 -10.64 -16.41 8.11
N GLU A 10 -10.84 -15.87 6.91
CA GLU A 10 -9.98 -14.80 6.37
C GLU A 10 -10.17 -13.48 7.12
N LYS A 11 -11.38 -13.17 7.57
CA LYS A 11 -11.66 -12.00 8.43
C LYS A 11 -10.86 -12.09 9.73
N GLU A 12 -10.89 -13.25 10.37
CA GLU A 12 -10.16 -13.47 11.61
C GLU A 12 -8.63 -13.45 11.39
N ALA A 13 -8.15 -14.07 10.30
CA ALA A 13 -6.75 -14.01 9.91
C ALA A 13 -6.27 -12.57 9.66
N ARG A 14 -7.09 -11.77 8.97
CA ARG A 14 -6.83 -10.34 8.75
C ARG A 14 -6.80 -9.59 10.07
N LYS A 15 -7.80 -9.77 10.93
CA LYS A 15 -7.86 -9.13 12.25
C LYS A 15 -6.59 -9.41 13.05
N LYS A 16 -6.15 -10.67 13.12
CA LYS A 16 -4.92 -11.07 13.82
C LYS A 16 -3.64 -10.48 13.22
N ALA A 17 -3.57 -10.33 11.90
CA ALA A 17 -2.41 -9.73 11.23
C ALA A 17 -2.33 -8.20 11.45
N TYR A 18 -3.49 -7.52 11.51
CA TYR A 18 -3.58 -6.07 11.71
C TYR A 18 -3.58 -5.65 13.19
N ALA A 19 -3.76 -6.60 14.11
CA ALA A 19 -3.59 -6.37 15.54
C ALA A 19 -2.11 -6.16 15.94
N LEU A 20 -1.17 -6.65 15.12
CA LEU A 20 0.25 -6.43 15.36
C LEU A 20 0.61 -4.97 15.14
N ASP A 21 1.43 -4.39 16.00
CA ASP A 21 2.02 -3.09 15.70
C ASP A 21 3.10 -3.21 14.60
N TRP A 22 3.72 -2.08 14.22
CA TRP A 22 4.76 -2.12 13.20
C TRP A 22 6.04 -2.80 13.69
N ILE A 23 6.43 -2.62 14.95
CA ILE A 23 7.65 -3.22 15.51
C ILE A 23 7.50 -4.74 15.53
N GLU A 24 6.39 -5.24 16.06
CA GLU A 24 6.06 -6.67 16.06
C GLU A 24 6.02 -7.23 14.63
N LEU A 25 5.46 -6.49 13.67
CA LEU A 25 5.44 -6.94 12.28
C LEU A 25 6.85 -7.11 11.72
N PHE A 26 7.77 -6.18 11.96
CA PHE A 26 9.15 -6.24 11.49
C PHE A 26 9.95 -7.38 12.14
N GLU A 27 9.62 -7.76 13.37
CA GLU A 27 10.25 -8.93 14.02
C GLU A 27 9.84 -10.25 13.34
N HIS A 28 8.61 -10.30 12.83
CA HIS A 28 8.06 -11.52 12.24
C HIS A 28 8.30 -11.62 10.73
N VAL A 29 8.57 -10.53 10.02
CA VAL A 29 8.61 -10.52 8.54
C VAL A 29 9.97 -10.07 8.03
N ARG A 30 10.56 -10.86 7.12
CA ARG A 30 11.81 -10.52 6.42
C ARG A 30 11.69 -10.81 4.93
N GLY A 31 12.34 -10.00 4.11
CA GLY A 31 12.52 -10.28 2.69
C GLY A 31 13.62 -11.30 2.45
N ASP A 32 13.43 -12.19 1.47
CA ASP A 32 14.43 -13.12 0.97
C ASP A 32 14.91 -12.69 -0.43
N ALA A 33 16.18 -12.96 -0.74
CA ALA A 33 16.79 -12.64 -2.03
C ALA A 33 16.14 -13.42 -3.19
N GLN A 34 15.48 -14.54 -2.90
CA GLN A 34 14.79 -15.38 -3.89
C GLN A 34 13.38 -14.88 -4.27
N GLY A 35 12.98 -13.68 -3.84
CA GLY A 35 11.66 -13.12 -4.16
C GLY A 35 10.52 -13.68 -3.30
N PHE A 36 10.86 -14.18 -2.11
CA PHE A 36 9.91 -14.59 -1.08
C PHE A 36 9.95 -13.64 0.12
N ILE A 37 8.86 -13.66 0.88
CA ILE A 37 8.74 -13.01 2.17
C ILE A 37 8.68 -14.12 3.22
N LEU A 38 9.64 -14.13 4.13
CA LEU A 38 9.72 -15.07 5.23
C LEU A 38 8.93 -14.52 6.41
N VAL A 39 7.98 -15.32 6.91
CA VAL A 39 7.16 -14.97 8.07
C VAL A 39 7.41 -15.98 9.17
N THR A 40 8.07 -15.53 10.24
CA THR A 40 8.36 -16.34 11.42
C THR A 40 7.05 -16.69 12.11
N ALA A 41 6.86 -17.98 12.40
CA ALA A 41 5.72 -18.43 13.16
C ALA A 41 6.08 -18.55 14.64
N SER A 42 5.13 -18.25 15.51
CA SER A 42 5.27 -18.56 16.93
C SER A 42 5.24 -20.08 17.21
N SER A 43 4.74 -20.87 16.24
CA SER A 43 4.45 -22.30 16.42
C SER A 43 5.38 -23.24 15.66
N SER A 44 6.28 -22.75 14.80
CA SER A 44 7.21 -23.57 14.03
C SER A 44 8.63 -23.04 14.15
N SER A 45 9.60 -23.95 14.11
CA SER A 45 11.03 -23.61 14.11
C SER A 45 11.45 -22.95 12.79
N GLU A 46 10.77 -23.28 11.69
CA GLU A 46 11.05 -22.71 10.37
C GLU A 46 10.04 -21.62 9.99
N PRO A 47 10.49 -20.55 9.32
CA PRO A 47 9.61 -19.50 8.83
C PRO A 47 8.79 -19.99 7.62
N TYR A 48 7.57 -19.48 7.51
CA TYR A 48 6.73 -19.72 6.33
C TYR A 48 7.14 -18.81 5.18
N ARG A 49 7.14 -19.34 3.97
CA ARG A 49 7.43 -18.61 2.74
C ARG A 49 6.13 -18.09 2.13
N VAL A 50 6.07 -16.79 1.87
CA VAL A 50 4.99 -16.13 1.15
C VAL A 50 5.56 -15.58 -0.15
N ASN A 51 4.89 -15.81 -1.28
CA ASN A 51 5.32 -15.22 -2.55
C ASN A 51 5.14 -13.68 -2.50
N THR A 52 6.07 -12.92 -3.07
CA THR A 52 6.01 -11.45 -3.16
C THR A 52 4.78 -10.94 -3.91
N ASN A 53 4.25 -11.72 -4.86
CA ASN A 53 2.99 -11.42 -5.54
C ASN A 53 1.74 -11.73 -4.68
N LEU A 54 1.91 -12.25 -3.47
CA LEU A 54 0.87 -12.65 -2.53
C LEU A 54 -0.13 -13.65 -3.13
N SER A 55 0.33 -14.56 -4.01
CA SER A 55 -0.52 -15.61 -4.57
C SER A 55 -0.57 -16.85 -3.68
N THR A 56 0.54 -17.21 -3.02
CA THR A 56 0.70 -18.47 -2.27
C THR A 56 1.45 -18.29 -0.95
N CYS A 57 1.19 -19.21 -0.01
CA CYS A 57 1.91 -19.30 1.27
C CYS A 57 2.20 -20.77 1.61
N SER A 58 3.37 -21.05 2.18
CA SER A 58 3.77 -22.41 2.57
C SER A 58 3.19 -22.89 3.91
N CYS A 59 2.34 -22.10 4.58
CA CYS A 59 1.81 -22.51 5.88
C CYS A 59 0.70 -23.58 5.74
N PRO A 60 0.54 -24.47 6.74
CA PRO A 60 -0.46 -25.54 6.69
C PRO A 60 -1.90 -25.05 6.48
N ALA A 61 -2.25 -23.90 7.08
CA ALA A 61 -3.58 -23.31 6.94
C ALA A 61 -3.89 -22.89 5.50
N TYR A 62 -2.90 -22.39 4.76
CA TYR A 62 -3.07 -22.08 3.33
C TYR A 62 -3.12 -23.37 2.51
N ALA A 63 -2.22 -24.32 2.80
CA ALA A 63 -2.18 -25.60 2.07
C ALA A 63 -3.50 -26.39 2.17
N SER A 64 -4.23 -26.30 3.28
CA SER A 64 -5.48 -27.03 3.48
C SER A 64 -6.73 -26.32 2.97
N THR A 65 -6.74 -24.98 2.97
CA THR A 65 -7.96 -24.21 2.67
C THR A 65 -7.86 -23.39 1.40
N GLU A 66 -6.66 -23.13 0.91
CA GLU A 66 -6.34 -22.16 -0.13
C GLU A 66 -6.87 -20.73 0.16
N LEU A 67 -7.29 -20.45 1.40
CA LEU A 67 -7.80 -19.15 1.84
C LEU A 67 -6.68 -18.19 2.26
N THR A 68 -6.99 -16.90 2.41
CA THR A 68 -6.00 -15.91 2.85
C THR A 68 -5.63 -16.13 4.31
N CYS A 69 -4.40 -16.59 4.53
CA CYS A 69 -3.88 -16.83 5.87
C CYS A 69 -3.30 -15.56 6.48
N LYS A 70 -3.04 -15.59 7.79
CA LYS A 70 -2.43 -14.48 8.57
C LYS A 70 -1.12 -14.01 7.92
N HIS A 71 -0.26 -14.93 7.48
CA HIS A 71 1.05 -14.62 6.91
C HIS A 71 0.95 -13.82 5.61
N MET A 72 -0.04 -14.10 4.75
CA MET A 72 -0.26 -13.32 3.54
C MET A 72 -0.73 -11.89 3.85
N PHE A 73 -1.55 -11.70 4.89
CA PHE A 73 -1.94 -10.36 5.34
C PHE A 73 -0.76 -9.59 5.96
N MET A 74 0.09 -10.25 6.74
CA MET A 74 1.31 -9.65 7.27
C MET A 74 2.26 -9.23 6.14
N ALA A 75 2.50 -10.13 5.18
CA ALA A 75 3.33 -9.85 4.00
C ALA A 75 2.75 -8.69 3.17
N SER A 76 1.44 -8.70 2.90
CA SER A 76 0.72 -7.63 2.20
C SER A 76 0.93 -6.26 2.85
N ARG A 77 0.79 -6.20 4.18
CA ARG A 77 1.01 -4.97 4.94
C ARG A 77 2.48 -4.54 4.91
N PHE A 78 3.41 -5.49 5.04
CA PHE A 78 4.85 -5.24 5.04
C PHE A 78 5.33 -4.64 3.71
N ILE A 79 4.87 -5.16 2.57
CA ILE A 79 5.27 -4.66 1.24
C ILE A 79 4.35 -3.57 0.69
N GLY A 80 3.28 -3.22 1.40
CA GLY A 80 2.29 -2.22 0.96
C GLY A 80 1.50 -2.61 -0.29
N GLN A 81 1.44 -3.90 -0.67
CA GLN A 81 0.69 -4.36 -1.84
C GLN A 81 -0.58 -5.11 -1.45
N PRO A 82 -1.71 -4.87 -2.14
CA PRO A 82 -2.95 -5.59 -1.87
C PRO A 82 -2.89 -7.02 -2.42
N ILE A 83 -3.45 -7.96 -1.67
CA ILE A 83 -3.56 -9.37 -2.07
C ILE A 83 -4.44 -9.48 -3.34
N PRO A 84 -3.93 -10.04 -4.46
CA PRO A 84 -4.59 -9.99 -5.76
C PRO A 84 -6.04 -10.48 -5.77
N ARG A 85 -6.33 -11.61 -5.11
CA ARG A 85 -7.69 -12.18 -5.05
C ARG A 85 -8.70 -11.30 -4.31
N LEU A 86 -8.24 -10.34 -3.52
CA LEU A 86 -9.08 -9.39 -2.79
C LEU A 86 -9.23 -8.06 -3.52
N ARG A 87 -8.53 -7.87 -4.66
CA ARG A 87 -8.73 -6.67 -5.46
C ARG A 87 -10.17 -6.65 -5.97
N PRO A 88 -10.86 -5.51 -5.84
CA PRO A 88 -12.08 -5.29 -6.60
C PRO A 88 -11.76 -5.53 -8.07
N GLN A 89 -12.48 -6.44 -8.72
CA GLN A 89 -12.42 -6.49 -10.18
C GLN A 89 -12.97 -5.16 -10.68
N VAL A 90 -12.06 -4.27 -11.08
CA VAL A 90 -12.39 -3.22 -12.04
C VAL A 90 -12.75 -4.00 -13.29
N ALA A 91 -14.00 -3.92 -13.71
CA ALA A 91 -14.43 -4.56 -14.95
C ALA A 91 -13.40 -4.19 -16.02
N PRO A 92 -12.84 -5.15 -16.76
CA PRO A 92 -12.09 -4.79 -17.94
C PRO A 92 -13.05 -3.99 -18.80
N SER A 93 -12.74 -2.71 -19.02
CA SER A 93 -13.32 -1.98 -20.14
C SER A 93 -12.92 -2.79 -21.37
N SER A 94 -13.84 -3.66 -21.80
CA SER A 94 -13.73 -4.36 -23.06
C SER A 94 -13.69 -3.30 -24.15
N SER A 95 -12.48 -2.87 -24.51
CA SER A 95 -12.19 -2.31 -25.82
C SER A 95 -12.23 -3.48 -26.81
N ALA A 96 -13.43 -4.04 -27.00
CA ALA A 96 -13.73 -4.87 -28.15
C ALA A 96 -14.05 -3.92 -29.31
N SER A 97 -13.29 -4.10 -30.39
CA SER A 97 -13.37 -3.36 -31.64
C SER A 97 -14.79 -3.28 -32.19
N THR A 98 -15.18 -2.09 -32.65
CA THR A 98 -16.19 -1.95 -33.71
C THR A 98 -15.65 -0.98 -34.75
N GLU A 99 -15.35 -1.58 -35.89
CA GLU A 99 -15.23 -1.03 -37.23
C GLU A 99 -16.22 0.13 -37.51
N PRO A 100 -15.81 1.22 -38.20
CA PRO A 100 -16.66 2.39 -38.43
C PRO A 100 -17.57 2.20 -39.65
N PRO A 101 -18.91 2.38 -39.53
CA PRO A 101 -19.77 2.64 -40.68
C PRO A 101 -19.82 4.15 -41.03
N PRO A 102 -20.14 4.51 -42.30
CA PRO A 102 -20.02 5.87 -42.84
C PRO A 102 -21.13 6.85 -42.35
N PRO A 103 -20.95 8.17 -42.57
CA PRO A 103 -21.68 9.22 -41.84
C PRO A 103 -23.01 9.63 -42.49
N ALA A 104 -24.01 9.94 -41.66
CA ALA A 104 -25.23 10.67 -42.04
C ALA A 104 -25.85 11.33 -40.77
N PRO A 105 -26.67 12.39 -40.87
CA PRO A 105 -26.35 13.69 -40.27
C PRO A 105 -27.15 14.08 -39.02
N LEU A 106 -26.51 14.94 -38.22
CA LEU A 106 -27.02 16.00 -37.33
C LEU A 106 -28.47 15.90 -36.81
N VAL A 107 -28.62 15.69 -35.50
CA VAL A 107 -29.60 16.43 -34.70
C VAL A 107 -28.98 16.77 -33.34
N SER A 108 -28.74 18.07 -33.13
CA SER A 108 -28.40 18.69 -31.85
C SER A 108 -29.43 18.38 -30.77
N THR A 109 -28.99 18.08 -29.54
CA THR A 109 -29.51 18.73 -28.32
C THR A 109 -28.67 18.35 -27.10
N ALA A 110 -28.42 19.36 -26.26
CA ALA A 110 -27.95 19.31 -24.86
C ALA A 110 -26.46 19.07 -24.59
N ALA A 111 -25.60 19.96 -25.10
CA ALA A 111 -24.39 20.36 -24.39
C ALA A 111 -24.75 21.50 -23.42
N ALA A 112 -24.99 21.21 -22.14
CA ALA A 112 -24.96 22.23 -21.06
C ALA A 112 -25.21 21.63 -19.64
N VAL A 113 -24.56 20.54 -19.21
CA VAL A 113 -24.49 20.21 -17.76
C VAL A 113 -23.18 19.51 -17.33
N VAL A 114 -22.11 19.57 -18.12
CA VAL A 114 -20.82 18.90 -17.79
C VAL A 114 -19.65 19.88 -17.86
N SER A 115 -19.81 21.07 -17.31
CA SER A 115 -18.71 22.07 -17.21
C SER A 115 -18.36 22.48 -15.79
N SER A 116 -19.10 22.08 -14.75
CA SER A 116 -18.73 22.42 -13.36
C SER A 116 -17.71 21.46 -12.74
N ASN A 117 -17.64 20.20 -13.17
CA ASN A 117 -16.80 19.20 -12.48
C ASN A 117 -15.36 19.12 -13.01
N ALA A 118 -15.09 19.61 -14.22
CA ALA A 118 -13.77 19.47 -14.83
C ALA A 118 -12.71 20.42 -14.21
N ALA A 119 -13.14 21.62 -13.80
CA ALA A 119 -12.25 22.58 -13.13
C ALA A 119 -11.89 22.11 -11.71
N ASP A 120 -12.86 21.55 -10.98
CA ASP A 120 -12.64 21.00 -9.64
C ASP A 120 -11.75 19.75 -9.67
N GLU A 121 -11.94 18.87 -10.66
CA GLU A 121 -11.05 17.71 -10.87
C GLU A 121 -9.62 18.13 -11.20
N GLN A 122 -9.44 19.20 -11.98
CA GLN A 122 -8.12 19.74 -12.31
C GLN A 122 -7.41 20.32 -11.09
N ASN A 123 -8.13 21.08 -10.24
CA ASN A 123 -7.58 21.61 -8.99
C ASN A 123 -7.14 20.48 -8.04
N VAL A 124 -7.94 19.42 -7.93
CA VAL A 124 -7.60 18.24 -7.10
C VAL A 124 -6.36 17.51 -7.63
N LEU A 125 -6.19 17.44 -8.96
CA LEU A 125 -5.01 16.84 -9.56
C LEU A 125 -3.75 17.68 -9.31
N GLU A 126 -3.86 19.00 -9.43
CA GLU A 126 -2.76 19.92 -9.14
C GLU A 126 -2.33 19.85 -7.67
N GLU A 127 -3.29 19.86 -6.73
CA GLU A 127 -3.01 19.72 -5.30
C GLU A 127 -2.31 18.38 -4.98
N LYS A 128 -2.73 17.28 -5.64
CA LYS A 128 -2.07 15.97 -5.52
C LYS A 128 -0.64 16.02 -6.05
N GLN A 129 -0.39 16.68 -7.18
CA GLN A 129 0.94 16.84 -7.74
C GLN A 129 1.84 17.67 -6.82
N ASP A 130 1.31 18.72 -6.20
CA ASP A 130 2.04 19.53 -5.23
C ASP A 130 2.42 18.76 -3.98
N LYS A 131 1.48 17.99 -3.42
CA LYS A 131 1.75 17.09 -2.29
C LYS A 131 2.82 16.06 -2.63
N LEU A 132 2.77 15.46 -3.83
CA LEU A 132 3.81 14.53 -4.29
C LEU A 132 5.18 15.21 -4.41
N ARG A 133 5.24 16.42 -4.98
CA ARG A 133 6.47 17.21 -5.07
C ARG A 133 7.05 17.48 -3.68
N GLN A 134 6.21 17.87 -2.72
CA GLN A 134 6.61 18.13 -1.35
C GLN A 134 7.17 16.86 -0.67
N ILE A 135 6.52 15.71 -0.82
CA ILE A 135 6.98 14.42 -0.27
C ILE A 135 8.34 14.03 -0.86
N VAL A 136 8.53 14.20 -2.17
CA VAL A 136 9.80 13.89 -2.84
C VAL A 136 10.92 14.82 -2.35
N GLN A 137 10.65 16.12 -2.21
CA GLN A 137 11.61 17.09 -1.68
C GLN A 137 12.03 16.73 -0.25
N GLU A 138 11.07 16.40 0.61
CA GLU A 138 11.36 16.06 2.00
C GLU A 138 12.12 14.72 2.12
N SER A 139 11.78 13.75 1.27
CA SER A 139 12.50 12.47 1.19
C SER A 139 13.96 12.69 0.77
N ASN A 140 14.20 13.54 -0.22
CA ASN A 140 15.56 13.89 -0.66
C ASN A 140 16.33 14.65 0.42
N ARG A 141 15.66 15.56 1.14
CA ARG A 141 16.25 16.28 2.29
C ARG A 141 16.70 15.31 3.38
N LEU A 142 15.85 14.35 3.75
CA LEU A 142 16.18 13.34 4.75
C LEU A 142 17.31 12.41 4.28
N LEU A 143 17.30 12.01 3.01
CA LEU A 143 18.38 11.19 2.43
C LEU A 143 19.72 11.92 2.48
N ALA A 144 19.76 13.21 2.13
CA ALA A 144 20.97 14.04 2.22
C ALA A 144 21.49 14.13 3.66
N LEU A 145 20.62 14.31 4.65
CA LEU A 145 21.01 14.32 6.06
C LEU A 145 21.57 12.97 6.52
N CYS A 146 21.00 11.86 6.07
CA CYS A 146 21.51 10.51 6.35
C CYS A 146 22.89 10.30 5.72
N GLN A 147 23.09 10.71 4.46
CA GLN A 147 24.37 10.60 3.77
C GLN A 147 25.45 11.49 4.41
N GLN A 148 25.10 12.71 4.82
CA GLN A 148 26.01 13.60 5.55
C GLN A 148 26.47 12.98 6.87
N LYS A 149 25.56 12.32 7.60
CA LYS A 149 25.89 11.60 8.84
C LYS A 149 26.73 10.35 8.59
N GLN A 150 26.55 9.66 7.46
CA GLN A 150 27.37 8.50 7.07
C GLN A 150 28.78 8.90 6.59
N GLY A 151 28.94 10.06 5.95
CA GLY A 151 30.25 10.61 5.56
C GLY A 151 31.09 11.12 6.75
N SER A 152 30.46 11.37 7.90
CA SER A 152 31.11 11.76 9.16
C SER A 152 31.41 10.54 10.04
N ALA A 153 31.90 9.45 9.43
CA ALA A 153 32.31 8.21 10.09
C ALA A 153 33.53 8.47 10.99
N GLY A 154 33.26 9.00 12.18
CA GLY A 154 34.26 9.30 13.20
C GLY A 154 33.72 9.97 14.46
N ILE A 155 32.46 10.43 14.49
CA ILE A 155 31.88 11.03 15.70
C ILE A 155 30.52 10.37 15.99
N GLU A 156 30.55 9.54 17.02
CA GLU A 156 29.46 8.98 17.82
C GLU A 156 28.02 9.24 17.35
N ASN A 157 27.37 8.14 16.98
CA ASN A 157 25.96 8.03 16.65
C ASN A 157 25.09 8.27 17.90
N ARG A 158 24.99 9.51 18.37
CA ARG A 158 24.01 9.94 19.38
C ARG A 158 23.00 10.88 18.75
N VAL A 159 22.09 10.33 17.94
CA VAL A 159 20.77 10.95 17.81
C VAL A 159 20.15 10.82 19.19
N SER A 160 19.93 11.94 19.89
CA SER A 160 19.36 11.88 21.22
C SER A 160 17.94 11.31 21.11
N ARG A 161 17.55 10.47 22.08
CA ARG A 161 16.19 9.93 22.19
C ARG A 161 15.12 11.03 22.03
N ALA A 162 15.39 12.22 22.56
CA ALA A 162 14.55 13.40 22.43
C ALA A 162 14.33 13.84 20.98
N GLN A 163 15.34 13.75 20.11
CA GLN A 163 15.18 14.07 18.67
C GLN A 163 14.30 13.05 17.95
N LEU A 164 14.40 11.76 18.29
CA LEU A 164 13.51 10.73 17.74
C LEU A 164 12.07 10.90 18.23
N GLU A 165 11.89 11.20 19.51
CA GLU A 165 10.58 11.50 20.10
C GLU A 165 9.95 12.74 19.45
N GLN A 166 10.73 13.78 19.18
CA GLN A 166 10.26 14.98 18.47
C GLN A 166 9.82 14.67 17.03
N VAL A 167 10.59 13.85 16.31
CA VAL A 167 10.22 13.45 14.93
C VAL A 167 8.94 12.62 14.94
N LEU A 168 8.79 11.68 15.88
CA LEU A 168 7.55 10.92 16.04
C LEU A 168 6.35 11.82 16.36
N ALA A 169 6.50 12.81 17.24
CA ALA A 169 5.45 13.76 17.56
C ALA A 169 5.00 14.56 16.32
N ASN A 170 5.94 15.02 15.50
CA ASN A 170 5.65 15.76 14.27
C ASN A 170 4.90 14.89 13.25
N ILE A 171 5.29 13.61 13.09
CA ILE A 171 4.61 12.67 12.19
C ILE A 171 3.17 12.41 12.65
N VAL A 172 2.96 12.22 13.96
CA VAL A 172 1.62 12.01 14.52
C VAL A 172 0.72 13.24 14.34
N ALA A 173 1.26 14.45 14.56
CA ALA A 173 0.53 15.69 14.35
C ALA A 173 0.12 15.86 12.88
N ALA A 174 1.07 15.73 11.95
CA ALA A 174 0.79 15.84 10.52
C ALA A 174 -0.26 14.82 10.03
N ARG A 175 -0.24 13.60 10.59
CA ARG A 175 -1.26 12.60 10.28
C ARG A 175 -2.65 13.03 10.77
N ARG A 176 -2.77 13.60 11.97
CA ARG A 176 -4.05 14.08 12.50
C ARG A 176 -4.60 15.24 11.67
N ASP A 177 -3.74 16.15 11.22
CA ASP A 177 -4.14 17.28 10.38
C ASP A 177 -4.71 16.78 9.03
N VAL A 178 -4.13 15.72 8.46
CA VAL A 178 -4.64 15.08 7.24
C VAL A 178 -5.95 14.32 7.48
N GLU A 179 -6.13 13.69 8.66
CA GLU A 179 -7.38 13.00 9.02
C GLU A 179 -8.54 13.96 9.36
N ALA A 180 -8.24 15.23 9.67
CA ALA A 180 -9.22 16.26 10.02
C ALA A 180 -9.76 17.05 8.80
N LEU A 181 -9.14 16.88 7.63
CA LEU A 181 -9.59 17.42 6.34
C LEU A 181 -10.52 16.43 5.63
#